data_AF-A0AAV1ZN79-F1
#
_entry.id   AF-A0AAV1ZN79-F1
#
_cell.length_a   1.000
_cell.length_b   1.000
_cell.length_c   1.000
_cell.angle_alpha   90.00
_cell.angle_beta   90.00
_cell.angle_gamma   90.00
#
_symmetry.space_group_name_H-M   'P 1'
#
loop_
_entity.id
_entity.type
_entity.pdbx_description
1 polymer ?
#
loop_
_entity_poly.entity_id
_entity_poly.type
_entity_poly.pdbx_seq_one_letter_code
_entity_poly.pdbx_strand_id
1 'polypeptide(L)'
;MVEDYDIDVPWNRDLDSWWHEEIQNVSEVCESVWVEKEHMLFILYTSGSSGKTKGCVLTTCGYMIFAALTFKYTFDCFPGDVYLSM
;
A
#
# COMPACT_ATOMS: atom_id res chain seq x y z
N MET A 1 -13.80 14.57 14.28
CA MET A 1 -14.12 14.05 15.63
C MET A 1 -14.03 12.54 15.51
N VAL A 2 -12.87 11.97 15.84
CA VAL A 2 -12.73 10.52 15.99
C VAL A 2 -13.28 10.24 17.39
N GLU A 3 -14.34 9.44 17.48
CA GLU A 3 -14.79 8.93 18.78
C GLU A 3 -13.71 7.94 19.23
N ASP A 4 -12.99 8.28 20.30
CA ASP A 4 -12.09 7.34 20.97
C ASP A 4 -12.94 6.25 21.60
N TYR A 5 -13.14 5.16 20.85
CA TYR A 5 -13.64 3.92 21.43
C TYR A 5 -12.55 3.38 22.34
N ASP A 6 -12.82 3.34 23.64
CA ASP A 6 -11.95 2.77 24.68
C ASP A 6 -11.96 1.23 24.55
N ILE A 7 -11.34 0.75 23.46
CA ILE A 7 -11.15 -0.67 23.17
C ILE A 7 -9.85 -1.07 23.83
N ASP A 8 -9.95 -1.88 24.89
CA ASP A 8 -8.80 -2.52 25.50
C ASP A 8 -8.21 -3.53 24.51
N VAL A 9 -7.17 -3.09 23.78
CA VAL A 9 -6.43 -3.92 22.83
C VAL A 9 -5.28 -4.61 23.58
N PRO A 10 -5.12 -5.95 23.45
CA PRO A 10 -3.94 -6.62 23.98
C PRO A 10 -2.68 -6.00 23.38
N TRP A 11 -1.86 -5.36 24.22
CA TRP A 11 -0.70 -4.58 23.79
C TRP A 11 0.59 -5.14 24.38
N ASN A 12 1.52 -5.55 23.53
CA ASN A 12 2.86 -5.98 23.93
C ASN A 12 3.84 -4.81 23.78
N ARG A 13 4.25 -4.22 24.90
CA ARG A 13 5.18 -3.08 24.93
C ARG A 13 6.56 -3.37 24.34
N ASP A 14 6.95 -4.63 24.18
CA ASP A 14 8.22 -5.02 23.59
C ASP A 14 8.16 -5.14 22.05
N LEU A 15 6.96 -5.14 21.44
CA LEU A 15 6.75 -5.34 20.00
C LEU A 15 5.89 -4.25 19.34
N ASP A 16 4.91 -3.72 20.07
CA ASP A 16 3.88 -2.84 19.54
C ASP A 16 4.20 -1.38 19.86
N SER A 17 4.10 -0.53 18.83
CA SER A 17 4.30 0.92 18.90
C SER A 17 3.12 1.67 18.31
N TRP A 18 2.82 2.85 18.86
CA TRP A 18 1.81 3.74 18.30
C TRP A 18 2.36 4.51 17.10
N TRP A 19 1.72 4.37 15.94
CA TRP A 19 2.14 5.05 14.71
C TRP A 19 2.30 6.57 14.86
N HIS A 20 1.37 7.21 15.57
CA HIS A 20 1.36 8.66 15.77
C HIS A 20 2.48 9.15 16.69
N GLU A 21 3.07 8.28 17.51
CA GLU A 21 4.26 8.56 18.32
C GLU A 21 5.53 8.34 17.48
N GLU A 22 5.61 7.23 16.74
CA GLU A 22 6.77 6.88 15.90
C GLU A 22 7.03 7.95 14.82
N ILE A 23 5.97 8.44 14.15
CA ILE A 23 6.10 9.40 13.06
C ILE A 23 6.58 10.79 13.52
N GLN A 24 6.51 11.12 14.81
CA GLN A 24 7.00 12.40 15.33
C GLN A 24 8.53 12.51 15.32
N ASN A 25 9.22 11.38 15.25
CA ASN A 25 10.69 11.31 15.38
C ASN A 25 11.40 11.02 14.05
N VAL A 26 10.67 11.01 12.93
CA VAL A 26 11.24 10.76 11.60
C VAL A 26 11.28 12.03 10.75
N SER A 27 12.19 12.06 9.77
CA SER A 27 12.31 13.16 8.81
C SER A 27 11.10 13.21 7.88
N GLU A 28 10.62 14.42 7.56
CA GLU A 28 9.63 14.65 6.50
C GLU A 28 10.18 14.34 5.10
N VAL A 29 11.51 14.30 4.96
CA VAL A 29 12.21 13.98 3.73
C VAL A 29 12.82 12.58 3.82
N CYS A 30 12.45 11.72 2.88
CA CYS A 30 13.00 10.38 2.70
C CYS A 30 13.34 10.19 1.21
N GLU A 31 14.60 9.95 0.88
CA GLU A 31 15.02 9.73 -0.50
C GLU A 31 14.52 8.36 -1.01
N SER A 32 14.06 8.34 -2.26
CA SER A 32 13.63 7.10 -2.90
C SER A 32 14.79 6.15 -3.11
N VAL A 33 14.58 4.88 -2.75
CA VAL A 33 15.54 3.80 -3.03
C VAL A 33 15.46 3.44 -4.52
N TRP A 34 16.60 3.47 -5.21
CA TRP A 34 16.70 3.03 -6.60
C TRP A 34 16.65 1.51 -6.67
N VAL A 35 15.79 0.98 -7.53
CA VAL A 35 15.59 -0.46 -7.72
C VAL A 35 15.54 -0.83 -9.20
N GLU A 36 15.91 -2.07 -9.49
CA GLU A 36 15.78 -2.65 -10.83
C GLU A 36 14.31 -2.81 -11.25
N LYS A 37 14.06 -2.88 -12.56
CA LYS A 37 12.70 -2.92 -13.12
C LYS A 37 11.87 -4.14 -12.65
N GLU A 38 12.51 -5.29 -12.43
CA GLU A 38 11.88 -6.51 -11.88
C GLU A 38 11.89 -6.59 -10.35
N HIS A 39 12.34 -5.57 -9.63
CA HIS A 39 12.32 -5.58 -8.18
C HIS A 39 10.88 -5.77 -7.65
N MET A 40 10.71 -6.64 -6.66
CA MET A 40 9.42 -6.91 -6.04
C MET A 40 8.85 -5.63 -5.40
N LEU A 41 7.64 -5.26 -5.81
CA LEU A 41 6.94 -4.10 -5.27
C LEU A 41 6.04 -4.50 -4.10
N PHE A 42 5.19 -5.52 -4.29
CA PHE A 42 4.38 -6.09 -3.22
C PHE A 42 3.96 -7.53 -3.51
N ILE A 43 3.49 -8.20 -2.45
CA ILE A 43 2.83 -9.51 -2.51
C ILE A 43 1.35 -9.32 -2.21
N LEU A 44 0.49 -9.71 -3.14
CA LEU A 44 -0.97 -9.72 -2.94
C LEU A 44 -1.44 -11.14 -2.69
N TYR A 45 -1.90 -11.42 -1.47
CA TYR A 45 -2.50 -12.70 -1.14
C TYR A 45 -3.94 -12.76 -1.64
N THR A 46 -4.23 -13.78 -2.44
CA THR A 46 -5.57 -14.03 -3.00
C THR A 46 -6.09 -15.39 -2.57
N SER A 47 -7.41 -15.51 -2.45
CA SER A 47 -8.07 -16.79 -2.16
C SER A 47 -7.88 -17.74 -3.34
N GLY A 48 -7.22 -18.88 -3.10
CA GLY A 48 -7.04 -19.93 -4.10
C GLY A 48 -8.23 -20.90 -4.13
N SER A 49 -8.53 -21.46 -5.31
CA SER A 49 -9.57 -22.50 -5.48
C SER A 49 -9.31 -23.77 -4.67
N SER A 50 -8.06 -24.04 -4.29
CA SER A 50 -7.67 -25.20 -3.47
C SER A 50 -7.72 -24.93 -1.96
N GLY A 51 -8.28 -23.80 -1.52
CA GLY A 51 -8.38 -23.41 -0.11
C GLY A 51 -7.09 -22.83 0.49
N LYS A 52 -5.94 -22.93 -0.21
CA LYS A 52 -4.69 -22.28 0.18
C LYS A 52 -4.59 -20.90 -0.46
N THR A 53 -4.26 -19.88 0.34
CA THR A 53 -3.94 -18.53 -0.15
C THR A 53 -2.71 -18.54 -1.04
N LYS A 54 -2.77 -17.80 -2.14
CA LYS A 54 -1.66 -17.66 -3.10
C LYS A 54 -1.12 -16.24 -3.03
N GLY A 55 0.20 -16.09 -2.84
CA GLY A 55 0.88 -14.80 -2.90
C GLY A 55 1.27 -14.47 -4.34
N CYS A 56 0.56 -13.52 -4.96
CA CYS A 56 0.95 -12.98 -6.26
C CYS A 56 2.04 -11.93 -6.07
N VAL A 57 3.16 -12.08 -6.75
CA VAL A 57 4.27 -11.11 -6.72
C VAL A 57 4.09 -10.15 -7.88
N LEU A 58 4.06 -8.85 -7.58
CA LEU A 58 4.04 -7.80 -8.60
C LEU A 58 5.36 -7.04 -8.57
N THR A 59 5.96 -6.84 -9.74
CA THR A 59 7.24 -6.14 -9.90
C THR A 59 7.03 -4.67 -10.17
N THR A 60 8.03 -3.86 -9.79
CA THR A 60 7.97 -2.39 -9.74
C THR A 60 7.56 -1.78 -11.07
N CYS A 61 8.37 -1.97 -12.12
CA CYS A 61 8.14 -1.31 -13.40
C CYS A 61 6.90 -1.85 -14.12
N GLY A 62 6.73 -3.17 -14.14
CA GLY A 62 5.61 -3.82 -14.82
C GLY A 62 4.25 -3.39 -14.27
N TYR A 63 4.11 -3.38 -12.93
CA TYR A 63 2.86 -2.96 -12.30
C TYR A 63 2.59 -1.47 -12.48
N MET A 64 3.57 -0.61 -12.20
CA MET A 64 3.38 0.84 -12.27
C MET A 64 2.99 1.31 -13.68
N ILE A 65 3.66 0.79 -14.72
CA ILE A 65 3.33 1.13 -16.11
C ILE A 65 1.93 0.62 -16.47
N PHE A 66 1.61 -0.62 -16.14
CA PHE A 66 0.29 -1.18 -16.45
C PHE A 66 -0.84 -0.40 -15.77
N ALA A 67 -0.70 -0.11 -14.47
CA ALA A 67 -1.67 0.68 -13.72
C ALA A 67 -1.83 2.09 -14.32
N ALA A 68 -0.74 2.81 -14.58
CA ALA A 68 -0.80 4.15 -15.14
C ALA A 68 -1.44 4.20 -16.54
N LEU A 69 -1.09 3.25 -17.43
CA LEU A 69 -1.63 3.21 -18.78
C LEU A 69 -3.11 2.83 -18.81
N THR A 70 -3.51 1.81 -18.05
CA THR A 70 -4.93 1.41 -17.97
C THR A 70 -5.76 2.50 -17.32
N PHE A 71 -5.23 3.14 -16.28
CA PHE A 71 -5.88 4.28 -15.66
C PHE A 71 -6.13 5.41 -16.65
N LYS A 72 -5.10 5.78 -17.43
CA LYS A 72 -5.20 6.80 -18.46
C LYS A 72 -6.18 6.43 -19.58
N TYR A 73 -6.10 5.22 -20.15
CA TYR A 73 -6.82 4.91 -21.38
C TYR A 73 -8.18 4.23 -21.18
N THR A 74 -8.37 3.49 -20.09
CA THR A 74 -9.64 2.82 -19.81
C THR A 74 -10.62 3.74 -19.10
N PHE A 75 -10.13 4.57 -18.17
CA PHE A 75 -10.96 5.53 -17.45
C PHE A 75 -10.90 6.94 -18.05
N ASP A 76 -10.07 7.16 -19.08
CA ASP A 76 -9.87 8.45 -19.74
C ASP A 76 -9.58 9.57 -18.72
N CYS A 77 -8.73 9.28 -17.72
CA CYS A 77 -8.45 10.19 -16.62
C CYS A 77 -7.36 11.21 -16.98
N PHE A 78 -7.66 12.49 -16.71
CA PHE A 78 -6.80 13.63 -16.97
C PHE A 78 -6.39 14.38 -15.68
N PRO A 79 -5.32 15.20 -15.74
CA PRO A 79 -4.93 16.04 -14.61
C PRO A 79 -6.07 16.97 -14.17
N GLY A 80 -6.44 16.90 -12.89
CA GLY A 80 -7.54 17.66 -12.29
C GLY A 80 -8.82 16.85 -12.08
N ASP A 81 -8.93 15.66 -12.68
CA ASP A 81 -10.06 14.78 -12.45
C ASP A 81 -10.02 14.17 -11.05
N VAL A 82 -11.21 13.95 -10.48
CA VAL A 82 -11.39 13.19 -9.24
C VAL A 82 -11.88 11.80 -9.61
N TYR A 83 -11.03 10.80 -9.41
CA TYR A 83 -11.40 9.40 -9.63
C TYR A 83 -11.96 8.76 -8.36
N LEU A 84 -13.13 8.13 -8.49
CA LEU A 84 -13.76 7.33 -7.45
C LEU A 84 -13.77 5.85 -7.89
N SER A 85 -12.99 5.02 -7.19
CA SER A 85 -13.09 3.56 -7.32
C SER A 85 -14.23 3.05 -6.44
N MET A 86 -15.16 2.28 -7.02
CA MET A 86 -16.15 1.48 -6.28
C MET A 86 -15.75 0.01 -6.23
#